data_AF-A0A1H3XP92-F1
#
_entry.id   AF-A0A1H3XP92-F1
#
_cell.length_a   1.000
_cell.length_b   1.000
_cell.length_c   1.000
_cell.angle_alpha   90.00
_cell.angle_beta   90.00
_cell.angle_gamma   90.00
#
_symmetry.space_group_name_H-M   'P 1'
#
loop_
_entity.id
_entity.type
_entity.pdbx_description
1 polymer ?
#
loop_
_entity_poly.entity_id
_entity_poly.type
_entity_poly.pdbx_seq_one_letter_code
_entity_poly.pdbx_strand_id
1 'polypeptide(L)'
;MANTGNNLKVRVDMPRNRIYCTIRGDVSKPELEKFFTDIRFGIADLTPGFSMITDLTNCRIAHLAAIPTFRKMMHYIADHGVQEVIRIINPKNLVFKQMLNLTSRIQSYNPMYVNTLAEAEDKLDTSIKREALRFQIINKTIEFNTDIVSSVGKLIDVSIGGCAIKADENQVSLEEVINIKFSLTNKKSEIMNFELEGKVCRFIDEGFAVVFNEHSSPEKELLQECLVQETQIIS
;
A
#
# COMPACT_ATOMS: atom_id res chain seq x y z
N MET A 1 -36.46 -17.68 6.71
CA MET A 1 -35.50 -17.24 7.75
C MET A 1 -34.13 -17.25 7.11
N ALA A 2 -33.58 -16.08 6.78
CA ALA A 2 -32.27 -15.98 6.15
C ALA A 2 -31.21 -16.40 7.17
N ASN A 3 -30.35 -17.33 6.75
CA ASN A 3 -29.23 -17.84 7.53
C ASN A 3 -28.30 -16.66 7.84
N THR A 4 -28.35 -16.13 9.08
CA THR A 4 -27.51 -15.03 9.56
C THR A 4 -26.09 -15.53 9.81
N GLY A 5 -25.46 -16.05 8.75
CA GLY A 5 -24.01 -16.19 8.73
C GLY A 5 -23.41 -14.79 8.82
N ASN A 6 -22.49 -14.58 9.75
CA ASN A 6 -21.88 -13.29 10.00
C ASN A 6 -21.26 -12.76 8.69
N ASN A 7 -21.84 -11.70 8.13
CA ASN A 7 -21.44 -11.12 6.84
C ASN A 7 -20.00 -10.58 6.86
N LEU A 8 -19.50 -10.29 8.05
CA LEU A 8 -18.18 -9.74 8.31
C LEU A 8 -17.40 -10.68 9.24
N LYS A 9 -16.14 -10.98 8.89
CA LYS A 9 -15.27 -11.83 9.70
C LYS A 9 -13.81 -11.38 9.58
N VAL A 10 -13.15 -11.29 10.73
CA VAL A 10 -11.70 -11.11 10.85
C VAL A 10 -11.09 -12.40 11.40
N ARG A 11 -9.94 -12.81 10.86
CA ARG A 11 -9.11 -13.90 11.37
C ARG A 11 -7.66 -13.47 11.32
N VAL A 12 -6.94 -13.65 12.43
CA VAL A 12 -5.50 -13.37 12.52
C VAL A 12 -4.74 -14.70 12.46
N ASP A 13 -3.63 -14.71 11.74
CA ASP A 13 -2.67 -15.80 11.66
C ASP A 13 -1.30 -15.24 12.07
N MET A 14 -1.05 -15.28 13.39
CA MET A 14 0.18 -14.75 13.98
C MET A 14 1.44 -15.45 13.44
N PRO A 15 1.49 -16.80 13.30
CA PRO A 15 2.66 -17.48 12.73
C PRO A 15 3.06 -16.98 11.34
N ARG A 16 2.09 -16.63 10.49
CA ARG A 16 2.35 -16.08 9.15
C ARG A 16 2.40 -14.56 9.10
N ASN A 17 2.18 -13.88 10.24
CA ASN A 17 2.00 -12.43 10.34
C ASN A 17 0.95 -11.89 9.35
N ARG A 18 -0.25 -12.49 9.35
CA ARG A 18 -1.32 -12.19 8.37
C ARG A 18 -2.66 -11.91 9.03
N ILE A 19 -3.43 -11.02 8.42
CA ILE A 19 -4.84 -10.80 8.75
C ILE A 19 -5.73 -11.12 7.54
N TYR A 20 -6.79 -11.87 7.79
CA TYR A 20 -7.80 -12.24 6.80
C TYR A 20 -9.11 -11.56 7.14
N CYS A 21 -9.62 -10.81 6.18
CA CYS A 21 -10.88 -10.09 6.26
C CYS A 21 -11.85 -10.70 5.26
N THR A 22 -13.07 -11.01 5.67
CA THR A 22 -14.11 -11.52 4.78
C THR A 22 -15.32 -10.61 4.88
N ILE A 23 -15.79 -10.13 3.73
CA ILE A 23 -16.94 -9.23 3.60
C ILE A 23 -17.91 -9.86 2.60
N ARG A 24 -19.12 -10.18 3.07
CA ARG A 24 -20.15 -10.89 2.29
C ARG A 24 -21.50 -10.19 2.45
N GLY A 25 -22.35 -10.38 1.43
CA GLY A 25 -23.71 -9.83 1.45
C GLY A 25 -23.73 -8.30 1.44
N ASP A 26 -24.89 -7.76 1.82
CA ASP A 26 -25.10 -6.33 2.01
C ASP A 26 -24.59 -5.93 3.39
N VAL A 27 -23.73 -4.91 3.42
CA VAL A 27 -23.08 -4.45 4.66
C VAL A 27 -23.52 -3.02 4.97
N SER A 28 -24.10 -2.84 6.15
CA SER A 28 -24.49 -1.52 6.66
C SER A 28 -23.30 -0.76 7.25
N LYS A 29 -23.43 0.56 7.38
CA LYS A 29 -22.40 1.40 8.00
C LYS A 29 -22.06 0.97 9.46
N PRO A 30 -23.05 0.71 10.35
CA PRO A 30 -22.74 0.26 11.72
C PRO A 30 -22.00 -1.08 11.77
N GLU A 31 -22.36 -2.03 10.90
CA GLU A 31 -21.64 -3.30 10.80
C GLU A 31 -20.19 -3.09 10.37
N LEU A 32 -19.95 -2.17 9.42
CA LEU A 32 -18.61 -1.83 8.96
C LEU A 32 -17.76 -1.12 10.03
N GLU A 33 -18.38 -0.27 10.87
CA GLU A 33 -17.70 0.37 12.00
C GLU A 33 -17.31 -0.65 13.09
N LYS A 34 -18.19 -1.61 13.38
CA LYS A 34 -17.85 -2.73 14.26
C LYS A 34 -16.72 -3.58 13.67
N PHE A 35 -16.82 -3.92 12.39
CA PHE A 35 -15.78 -4.67 11.68
C PHE A 35 -14.43 -3.96 11.65
N PHE A 36 -14.43 -2.63 11.50
CA PHE A 36 -13.20 -1.86 11.63
C PHE A 36 -12.59 -2.00 13.03
N THR A 37 -13.41 -2.03 14.08
CA THR A 37 -12.92 -2.28 15.44
C THR A 37 -12.30 -3.67 15.57
N ASP A 38 -12.91 -4.71 14.98
CA ASP A 38 -12.35 -6.05 14.94
C ASP A 38 -11.01 -6.10 14.18
N ILE A 39 -10.88 -5.35 13.08
CA ILE A 39 -9.61 -5.21 12.34
C ILE A 39 -8.54 -4.57 13.22
N ARG A 40 -8.87 -3.51 13.96
CA ARG A 40 -7.91 -2.82 14.84
C ARG A 40 -7.38 -3.75 15.93
N PHE A 41 -8.24 -4.54 16.54
CA PHE A 41 -7.81 -5.56 17.50
C PHE A 41 -6.93 -6.62 16.84
N GLY A 42 -7.32 -7.12 15.67
CA GLY A 42 -6.50 -8.11 14.97
C GLY A 42 -5.13 -7.60 14.51
N ILE A 43 -5.01 -6.32 14.17
CA ILE A 43 -3.73 -5.69 13.82
C ILE A 43 -2.84 -5.47 15.05
N ALA A 44 -3.44 -5.20 16.23
CA ALA A 44 -2.67 -5.05 17.46
C ALA A 44 -1.92 -6.32 17.88
N ASP A 45 -2.39 -7.49 17.43
CA ASP A 45 -1.76 -8.79 17.66
C ASP A 45 -0.66 -9.12 16.63
N LEU A 46 -0.46 -8.27 15.62
CA LEU A 46 0.49 -8.48 14.52
C LEU A 46 1.70 -7.54 14.63
N THR A 47 2.82 -8.00 14.06
CA THR A 47 4.03 -7.17 13.95
C THR A 47 4.01 -6.35 12.66
N PRO A 48 4.62 -5.15 12.63
CA PRO A 48 4.80 -4.39 11.39
C PRO A 48 5.41 -5.25 10.28
N GLY A 49 5.03 -4.99 9.04
CA GLY A 49 5.34 -5.86 7.90
C GLY A 49 4.33 -7.01 7.71
N PHE A 50 3.15 -6.94 8.32
CA PHE A 50 2.09 -7.94 8.13
C PHE A 50 1.43 -7.83 6.75
N SER A 51 0.85 -8.93 6.28
CA SER A 51 0.06 -8.91 5.04
C SER A 51 -1.44 -9.02 5.33
N MET A 52 -2.26 -8.39 4.48
CA MET A 52 -3.72 -8.45 4.58
C MET A 52 -4.33 -9.14 3.36
N ILE A 53 -5.19 -10.11 3.58
CA ILE A 53 -6.05 -10.70 2.53
C ILE A 53 -7.49 -10.30 2.81
N THR A 54 -8.15 -9.65 1.86
CA THR A 54 -9.57 -9.29 1.95
C THR A 54 -10.39 -10.05 0.92
N ASP A 55 -11.28 -10.93 1.36
CA ASP A 55 -12.26 -11.61 0.51
C ASP A 55 -13.50 -10.74 0.31
N LEU A 56 -13.67 -10.26 -0.92
CA LEU A 56 -14.80 -9.45 -1.39
C LEU A 56 -15.66 -10.20 -2.42
N THR A 57 -15.43 -11.51 -2.61
CA THR A 57 -16.06 -12.31 -3.68
C THR A 57 -17.58 -12.22 -3.66
N ASN A 58 -18.17 -12.24 -2.45
CA ASN A 58 -19.60 -12.19 -2.22
C ASN A 58 -20.05 -10.85 -1.62
N CYS A 59 -19.20 -9.82 -1.65
CA CYS A 59 -19.54 -8.51 -1.12
C CYS A 59 -20.52 -7.78 -2.05
N ARG A 60 -21.56 -7.21 -1.47
CA ARG A 60 -22.46 -6.25 -2.09
C ARG A 60 -22.33 -4.92 -1.35
N ILE A 61 -21.46 -4.05 -1.85
CA ILE A 61 -21.36 -2.69 -1.30
C ILE A 61 -22.54 -1.90 -1.86
N ALA A 62 -23.70 -2.06 -1.23
CA ALA A 62 -24.94 -1.42 -1.64
C ALA A 62 -24.96 0.09 -1.33
N HIS A 63 -24.09 0.58 -0.43
CA HIS A 63 -24.15 1.95 0.06
C HIS A 63 -22.82 2.70 -0.09
N LEU A 64 -22.85 3.79 -0.87
CA LEU A 64 -21.79 4.81 -0.92
C LEU A 64 -21.42 5.36 0.47
N ALA A 65 -22.35 5.29 1.43
CA ALA A 65 -22.12 5.69 2.82
C ALA A 65 -21.04 4.88 3.56
N ALA A 66 -20.66 3.70 3.04
CA ALA A 66 -19.59 2.87 3.58
C ALA A 66 -18.17 3.34 3.15
N ILE A 67 -18.07 4.17 2.12
CA ILE A 67 -16.80 4.64 1.54
C ILE A 67 -15.89 5.31 2.57
N PRO A 68 -16.37 6.26 3.41
CA PRO A 68 -15.50 6.91 4.39
C PRO A 68 -14.89 5.92 5.39
N THR A 69 -15.65 4.91 5.81
CA THR A 69 -15.17 3.87 6.74
C THR A 69 -14.13 2.99 6.05
N PHE A 70 -14.33 2.59 4.80
CA PHE A 70 -13.31 1.87 4.02
C PHE A 70 -12.01 2.66 3.87
N ARG A 71 -12.11 3.97 3.61
CA ARG A 71 -10.95 4.85 3.55
C ARG A 71 -10.20 4.91 4.89
N LYS A 72 -10.94 5.10 5.99
CA LYS A 72 -10.39 5.07 7.34
C LYS A 72 -9.68 3.75 7.64
N MET A 73 -10.26 2.61 7.24
CA MET A 73 -9.63 1.30 7.37
C MET A 73 -8.30 1.24 6.61
N MET A 74 -8.30 1.64 5.33
CA MET A 74 -7.08 1.60 4.50
C MET A 74 -5.95 2.46 5.06
N HIS A 75 -6.25 3.69 5.51
CA HIS A 75 -5.24 4.54 6.16
C HIS A 75 -4.73 3.93 7.45
N TYR A 76 -5.63 3.43 8.31
CA TYR A 76 -5.23 2.76 9.54
C TYR A 76 -4.29 1.59 9.28
N ILE A 77 -4.62 0.73 8.31
CA ILE A 77 -3.80 -0.43 7.95
C ILE A 77 -2.42 0.01 7.42
N ALA A 78 -2.36 1.08 6.62
CA ALA A 78 -1.10 1.64 6.11
C ALA A 78 -0.24 2.27 7.24
N ASP A 79 -0.86 3.01 8.15
CA ASP A 79 -0.22 3.60 9.34
C ASP A 79 0.39 2.53 10.26
N HIS A 80 -0.14 1.30 10.26
CA HIS A 80 0.35 0.20 11.10
C HIS A 80 1.35 -0.72 10.37
N GLY A 81 1.86 -0.27 9.23
CA GLY A 81 2.96 -0.96 8.55
C GLY A 81 2.53 -2.23 7.82
N VAL A 82 1.34 -2.25 7.20
CA VAL A 82 1.01 -3.33 6.25
C VAL A 82 2.08 -3.38 5.16
N GLN A 83 2.47 -4.59 4.78
CA GLN A 83 3.45 -4.84 3.72
C GLN A 83 2.74 -5.02 2.37
N GLU A 84 1.78 -5.95 2.33
CA GLU A 84 1.03 -6.30 1.14
C GLU A 84 -0.45 -6.42 1.45
N VAL A 85 -1.27 -5.99 0.48
CA VAL A 85 -2.72 -6.13 0.54
C VAL A 85 -3.16 -6.88 -0.70
N ILE A 86 -3.83 -8.01 -0.51
CA ILE A 86 -4.46 -8.77 -1.57
C ILE A 86 -5.97 -8.75 -1.39
N ARG A 87 -6.69 -8.53 -2.49
CA ARG A 87 -8.15 -8.54 -2.55
C ARG A 87 -8.61 -9.69 -3.43
N ILE A 88 -9.36 -10.61 -2.84
CA ILE A 88 -10.02 -11.69 -3.56
C ILE A 88 -11.35 -11.14 -4.08
N ILE A 89 -11.54 -11.22 -5.37
CA ILE A 89 -12.69 -10.63 -6.07
C ILE A 89 -13.35 -11.64 -6.97
N ASN A 90 -14.63 -11.37 -7.28
CA ASN A 90 -15.29 -12.00 -8.41
C ASN A 90 -15.32 -10.99 -9.57
N PRO A 91 -14.62 -11.22 -10.70
CA PRO A 91 -14.57 -10.26 -11.81
C PRO A 91 -15.94 -10.02 -12.45
N LYS A 92 -16.91 -10.92 -12.23
CA LYS A 92 -18.30 -10.77 -12.70
C LYS A 92 -19.14 -9.86 -11.79
N ASN A 93 -18.65 -9.50 -10.60
CA ASN A 93 -19.39 -8.68 -9.64
C ASN A 93 -19.21 -7.18 -9.93
N LEU A 94 -20.30 -6.45 -10.11
CA LEU A 94 -20.30 -4.99 -10.35
C LEU A 94 -19.61 -4.20 -9.22
N VAL A 95 -19.61 -4.73 -8.00
CA VAL A 95 -18.92 -4.14 -6.85
C VAL A 95 -17.42 -4.05 -7.07
N PHE A 96 -16.82 -4.97 -7.82
CA PHE A 96 -15.40 -4.90 -8.15
C PHE A 96 -15.08 -3.62 -8.93
N LYS A 97 -15.89 -3.26 -9.93
CA LYS A 97 -15.69 -2.04 -10.71
C LYS A 97 -15.86 -0.78 -9.85
N GLN A 98 -16.84 -0.78 -8.95
CA GLN A 98 -17.05 0.33 -8.02
C GLN A 98 -15.89 0.47 -7.03
N MET A 99 -15.39 -0.64 -6.49
CA MET A 99 -14.26 -0.66 -5.58
C MET A 99 -12.96 -0.25 -6.29
N LEU A 100 -12.70 -0.76 -7.50
CA LEU A 100 -11.56 -0.33 -8.32
C LEU A 100 -11.59 1.17 -8.56
N ASN A 101 -12.73 1.71 -9.00
CA ASN A 101 -12.88 3.15 -9.24
C ASN A 101 -12.73 3.98 -7.97
N LEU A 102 -13.08 3.40 -6.81
CA LEU A 102 -12.90 4.05 -5.53
C LEU A 102 -11.43 4.04 -5.08
N THR A 103 -10.76 2.89 -5.18
CA THR A 103 -9.39 2.74 -4.71
C THR A 103 -8.37 3.28 -5.69
N SER A 104 -8.68 3.35 -6.98
CA SER A 104 -7.86 4.07 -7.96
C SER A 104 -7.78 5.58 -7.67
N ARG A 105 -8.70 6.12 -6.86
CA ARG A 105 -8.67 7.52 -6.40
C ARG A 105 -7.93 7.69 -5.08
N ILE A 106 -7.75 6.62 -4.32
CA ILE A 106 -6.93 6.65 -3.11
C ILE A 106 -5.50 6.49 -3.58
N GLN A 107 -4.88 7.63 -3.88
CA GLN A 107 -3.49 7.68 -4.30
C GLN A 107 -2.66 6.92 -3.28
N SER A 108 -1.74 6.09 -3.79
CA SER A 108 -0.78 5.33 -3.00
C SER A 108 -1.19 4.01 -2.36
N TYR A 109 -2.44 3.56 -2.49
CA TYR A 109 -2.83 2.23 -2.02
C TYR A 109 -3.06 1.29 -3.21
N ASN A 110 -2.08 0.43 -3.50
CA ASN A 110 -2.13 -0.48 -4.65
C ASN A 110 -2.29 -1.96 -4.22
N PRO A 111 -3.53 -2.41 -3.93
CA PRO A 111 -3.77 -3.80 -3.59
C PRO A 111 -3.63 -4.69 -4.82
N MET A 112 -3.10 -5.90 -4.64
CA MET A 112 -3.15 -6.93 -5.67
C MET A 112 -4.55 -7.56 -5.70
N TYR A 113 -5.04 -7.89 -6.89
CA TYR A 113 -6.35 -8.51 -7.07
C TYR A 113 -6.18 -9.92 -7.61
N VAL A 114 -6.86 -10.88 -6.98
CA VAL A 114 -6.81 -12.31 -7.30
C VAL A 114 -8.22 -12.89 -7.25
N ASN A 115 -8.40 -14.10 -7.79
CA ASN A 115 -9.73 -14.72 -7.88
C ASN A 115 -10.00 -15.72 -6.75
N THR A 116 -8.95 -16.21 -6.07
CA THR A 116 -9.09 -17.23 -5.03
C THR A 116 -8.18 -16.97 -3.84
N LEU A 117 -8.52 -17.58 -2.69
CA LEU A 117 -7.66 -17.54 -1.50
C LEU A 117 -6.33 -18.25 -1.74
N ALA A 118 -6.34 -19.38 -2.45
CA ALA A 118 -5.11 -20.11 -2.76
C ALA A 118 -4.14 -19.25 -3.57
N GLU A 119 -4.63 -18.52 -4.57
CA GLU A 119 -3.84 -17.58 -5.36
C GLU A 119 -3.31 -16.40 -4.50
N ALA A 120 -4.12 -15.90 -3.56
CA ALA A 120 -3.67 -14.86 -2.63
C ALA A 120 -2.50 -15.34 -1.77
N GLU A 121 -2.64 -16.53 -1.21
CA GLU A 121 -1.62 -17.14 -0.35
C GLU A 121 -0.34 -17.42 -1.11
N ASP A 122 -0.46 -18.01 -2.31
CA ASP A 122 0.68 -18.27 -3.20
C ASP A 122 1.42 -16.98 -3.56
N LYS A 123 0.70 -15.89 -3.87
CA LYS A 123 1.31 -14.58 -4.09
C LYS A 123 2.08 -14.08 -2.88
N LEU A 124 1.51 -14.15 -1.68
CA LEU A 124 2.22 -13.71 -0.47
C LEU A 124 3.42 -14.60 -0.11
N ASP A 125 3.37 -15.89 -0.44
CA ASP A 125 4.44 -16.84 -0.15
C ASP A 125 5.59 -16.77 -1.17
N THR A 126 5.28 -16.42 -2.43
CA THR A 126 6.25 -16.34 -3.55
C THR A 126 6.76 -14.93 -3.83
N SER A 127 6.05 -13.89 -3.37
CA SER A 127 6.53 -12.52 -3.44
C SER A 127 7.87 -12.38 -2.74
N ILE A 128 8.84 -11.78 -3.42
CA ILE A 128 10.06 -11.29 -2.76
C ILE A 128 9.58 -10.36 -1.63
N LYS A 129 9.81 -10.76 -0.37
CA LYS A 129 9.37 -10.01 0.81
C LYS A 129 9.89 -8.58 0.71
N ARG A 130 9.00 -7.63 0.42
CA ARG A 130 9.31 -6.20 0.40
C ARG A 130 9.25 -5.67 1.82
N GLU A 131 10.06 -4.70 2.22
CA GLU A 131 9.98 -4.23 3.61
C GLU A 131 8.67 -3.51 3.96
N ALA A 132 8.00 -2.89 2.98
CA ALA A 132 6.77 -2.13 3.22
C ALA A 132 5.87 -1.97 1.99
N LEU A 133 4.68 -1.42 2.23
CA LEU A 133 3.74 -0.96 1.20
C LEU A 133 4.40 0.07 0.27
N ARG A 134 4.07 -0.02 -1.03
CA ARG A 134 4.46 0.99 -2.03
C ARG A 134 3.35 2.01 -2.22
N PHE A 135 3.77 3.27 -2.24
CA PHE A 135 2.96 4.47 -2.36
C PHE A 135 3.21 5.13 -3.71
N GLN A 136 2.17 5.22 -4.54
CA GLN A 136 2.10 6.03 -5.75
C GLN A 136 1.73 7.50 -5.44
N ILE A 137 2.74 8.37 -5.39
CA ILE A 137 2.56 9.80 -5.17
C ILE A 137 2.50 10.51 -6.53
N ILE A 138 1.31 10.95 -6.93
CA ILE A 138 1.09 11.48 -8.27
C ILE A 138 1.86 12.77 -8.48
N ASN A 139 2.53 12.88 -9.63
CA ASN A 139 3.28 14.06 -10.07
C ASN A 139 4.40 14.50 -9.12
N LYS A 140 4.88 13.62 -8.23
CA LYS A 140 6.02 13.94 -7.39
C LYS A 140 7.29 13.94 -8.22
N THR A 141 7.99 15.05 -8.20
CA THR A 141 9.30 15.19 -8.85
C THR A 141 10.38 14.80 -7.85
N ILE A 142 11.42 14.13 -8.33
CA ILE A 142 12.54 13.64 -7.54
C ILE A 142 13.84 14.04 -8.21
N GLU A 143 14.77 14.56 -7.43
CA GLU A 143 16.14 14.80 -7.88
C GLU A 143 16.94 13.55 -7.58
N PHE A 144 17.80 13.14 -8.50
CA PHE A 144 18.76 12.07 -8.24
C PHE A 144 20.12 12.43 -8.82
N ASN A 145 21.16 12.02 -8.11
CA ASN A 145 22.54 12.34 -8.42
C ASN A 145 23.35 11.04 -8.51
N THR A 146 24.06 10.89 -9.62
CA THR A 146 25.17 9.95 -9.78
C THR A 146 26.48 10.70 -9.51
N ASP A 147 27.62 10.02 -9.60
CA ASP A 147 28.93 10.67 -9.53
C ASP A 147 29.18 11.66 -10.71
N ILE A 148 28.44 11.50 -11.81
CA ILE A 148 28.70 12.19 -13.07
C ILE A 148 27.62 13.23 -13.39
N VAL A 149 26.36 12.93 -13.07
CA VAL A 149 25.18 13.66 -13.53
C VAL A 149 24.19 13.87 -12.40
N SER A 150 23.69 15.11 -12.31
CA SER A 150 22.47 15.44 -11.56
C SER A 150 21.29 15.49 -12.52
N SER A 151 20.18 14.83 -12.17
CA SER A 151 19.00 14.71 -13.03
C SER A 151 17.71 14.73 -12.23
N VAL A 152 16.61 14.97 -12.95
CA VAL A 152 15.27 15.08 -12.39
C VAL A 152 14.37 14.04 -13.03
N GLY A 153 13.68 13.26 -12.19
CA GLY A 153 12.71 12.26 -12.59
C GLY A 153 11.34 12.50 -11.99
N LYS A 154 10.38 11.64 -12.34
CA LYS A 154 9.07 11.56 -11.69
C LYS A 154 8.98 10.28 -10.87
N LEU A 155 8.49 10.39 -9.65
CA LEU A 155 8.24 9.23 -8.81
C LEU A 155 7.06 8.43 -9.38
N ILE A 156 7.28 7.14 -9.66
CA ILE A 156 6.22 6.20 -10.03
C ILE A 156 5.60 5.64 -8.75
N ASP A 157 6.44 5.11 -7.87
CA ASP A 157 6.07 4.68 -6.53
C ASP A 157 7.27 4.73 -5.56
N VAL A 158 7.00 4.67 -4.26
CA VAL A 158 8.00 4.72 -3.19
C VAL A 158 7.55 3.92 -1.97
N SER A 159 8.49 3.36 -1.23
CA SER A 159 8.30 2.71 0.07
C SER A 159 9.47 3.11 0.97
N ILE A 160 9.49 2.65 2.22
CA ILE A 160 10.65 2.86 3.10
C ILE A 160 11.92 2.12 2.65
N GLY A 161 11.81 1.16 1.72
CA GLY A 161 12.93 0.35 1.25
C GLY A 161 13.37 0.64 -0.18
N GLY A 162 12.73 1.58 -0.87
CA GLY A 162 13.07 1.88 -2.26
C GLY A 162 11.97 2.59 -3.03
N CYS A 163 12.27 2.99 -4.26
CA CYS A 163 11.33 3.67 -5.16
C CYS A 163 11.48 3.21 -6.61
N ALA A 164 10.53 3.62 -7.46
CA ALA A 164 10.64 3.55 -8.90
C ALA A 164 10.54 4.97 -9.47
N ILE A 165 11.46 5.31 -10.38
CA ILE A 165 11.62 6.65 -10.93
C ILE A 165 11.45 6.56 -12.45
N LYS A 166 10.56 7.38 -12.99
CA LYS A 166 10.42 7.65 -14.43
C LYS A 166 11.43 8.71 -14.84
N ALA A 167 12.43 8.33 -15.63
CA ALA A 167 13.51 9.18 -16.11
C ALA A 167 14.14 8.57 -17.37
N ASP A 168 15.04 9.28 -18.04
CA ASP A 168 15.79 8.72 -19.17
C ASP A 168 16.77 7.65 -18.65
N GLU A 169 16.61 6.41 -19.11
CA GLU A 169 17.41 5.26 -18.66
C GLU A 169 18.91 5.44 -18.96
N ASN A 170 19.27 6.26 -19.94
CA ASN A 170 20.68 6.50 -20.29
C ASN A 170 21.44 7.32 -19.23
N GLN A 171 20.77 7.75 -18.16
CA GLN A 171 21.35 8.56 -17.08
C GLN A 171 21.94 7.72 -15.94
N VAL A 172 21.61 6.42 -15.85
CA VAL A 172 22.05 5.53 -14.77
C VAL A 172 22.38 4.13 -15.30
N SER A 173 23.24 3.41 -14.58
CA SER A 173 23.60 2.02 -14.86
C SER A 173 23.00 1.06 -13.83
N LEU A 174 22.83 -0.21 -14.21
CA LEU A 174 22.45 -1.25 -13.25
C LEU A 174 23.52 -1.37 -12.16
N GLU A 175 23.09 -1.59 -10.93
CA GLU A 175 23.93 -1.66 -9.72
C GLU A 175 24.62 -0.33 -9.33
N GLU A 176 24.37 0.77 -10.05
CA GLU A 176 24.89 2.08 -9.68
C GLU A 176 24.26 2.58 -8.39
N VAL A 177 25.08 3.22 -7.54
CA VAL A 177 24.63 3.88 -6.31
C VAL A 177 24.31 5.33 -6.65
N ILE A 178 23.11 5.77 -6.28
CA ILE A 178 22.63 7.12 -6.52
C ILE A 178 22.10 7.74 -5.23
N ASN A 179 22.25 9.06 -5.14
CA ASN A 179 21.66 9.85 -4.06
C ASN A 179 20.35 10.47 -4.56
N ILE A 180 19.27 10.25 -3.81
CA ILE A 180 17.90 10.59 -4.18
C ILE A 180 17.36 11.64 -3.21
N LYS A 181 16.85 12.74 -3.75
CA LYS A 181 16.30 13.86 -2.97
C LYS A 181 14.84 14.14 -3.36
N PHE A 182 13.97 14.17 -2.36
CA PHE A 182 12.59 14.58 -2.51
C PHE A 182 12.05 15.13 -1.20
N SER A 183 10.93 15.85 -1.26
CA SER A 183 10.25 16.36 -0.07
C SER A 183 8.90 15.70 0.11
N LEU A 184 8.43 15.51 1.34
CA LEU A 184 7.06 15.06 1.63
C LEU A 184 6.48 15.91 2.76
N THR A 185 5.16 15.85 2.93
CA THR A 185 4.45 16.58 3.96
C THR A 185 4.16 15.65 5.14
N ASN A 186 4.53 16.04 6.37
CA ASN A 186 4.21 15.27 7.58
C ASN A 186 2.79 15.57 8.10
N LYS A 187 2.36 14.89 9.18
CA LYS A 187 1.03 15.08 9.78
C LYS A 187 0.75 16.52 10.26
N LYS A 188 1.80 17.32 10.50
CA LYS A 188 1.70 18.73 10.90
C LYS A 188 1.68 19.69 9.71
N SER A 189 1.61 19.17 8.49
CA SER A 189 1.73 19.95 7.25
C SER A 189 3.09 20.63 7.05
N GLU A 190 4.13 20.11 7.69
CA GLU A 190 5.51 20.58 7.51
C GLU A 190 6.17 19.83 6.36
N ILE A 191 6.98 20.54 5.56
CA ILE A 191 7.74 19.95 4.47
C ILE A 191 9.01 19.30 5.05
N MET A 192 9.11 17.99 4.90
CA MET A 192 10.25 17.18 5.27
C MET A 192 11.06 16.85 4.02
N ASN A 193 12.37 17.14 4.05
CA ASN A 193 13.28 16.78 2.95
C ASN A 193 13.96 15.46 3.28
N PHE A 194 13.95 14.55 2.31
CA PHE A 194 14.61 13.26 2.38
C PHE A 194 15.77 13.24 1.39
N GLU A 195 16.92 12.79 1.87
CA GLU A 195 18.11 12.52 1.07
C GLU A 195 18.54 11.09 1.35
N LEU A 196 18.27 10.20 0.40
CA LEU A 196 18.43 8.75 0.55
C LEU A 196 19.42 8.23 -0.48
N GLU A 197 20.41 7.48 -0.02
CA GLU A 197 21.28 6.71 -0.91
C GLU A 197 20.61 5.38 -1.27
N GLY A 198 20.68 4.99 -2.54
CA GLY A 198 20.14 3.72 -2.98
C GLY A 198 20.81 3.19 -4.24
N LYS A 199 20.57 1.92 -4.52
CA LYS A 199 21.17 1.17 -5.63
C LYS A 199 20.15 0.84 -6.71
N VAL A 200 20.48 1.16 -7.96
CA VAL A 200 19.64 0.81 -9.12
C VAL A 200 19.62 -0.71 -9.28
N CYS A 201 18.44 -1.33 -9.13
CA CYS A 201 18.33 -2.80 -9.09
C CYS A 201 17.67 -3.41 -10.33
N ARG A 202 16.98 -2.60 -11.15
CA ARG A 202 16.39 -3.00 -12.44
C ARG A 202 15.88 -1.80 -13.23
N PHE A 203 15.82 -1.96 -14.54
CA PHE A 203 15.09 -1.06 -15.44
C PHE A 203 13.63 -1.51 -15.59
N ILE A 204 12.77 -0.56 -15.93
CA ILE A 204 11.34 -0.72 -16.22
C ILE A 204 11.05 0.16 -17.44
N ASP A 205 9.99 -0.11 -18.20
CA ASP A 205 9.74 0.47 -19.54
C ASP A 205 9.99 1.98 -19.75
N GLU A 206 9.88 2.81 -18.69
CA GLU A 206 10.12 4.25 -18.77
C GLU A 206 11.02 4.76 -17.62
N GLY A 207 11.94 3.94 -17.10
CA GLY A 207 12.84 4.35 -16.03
C GLY A 207 13.47 3.19 -15.26
N PHE A 208 13.62 3.35 -13.95
CA PHE A 208 14.36 2.38 -13.13
C PHE A 208 13.84 2.29 -11.70
N ALA A 209 14.14 1.16 -11.05
CA ALA A 209 13.84 0.94 -9.65
C ALA A 209 15.12 0.99 -8.80
N VAL A 210 14.99 1.57 -7.63
CA VAL A 210 16.07 1.78 -6.66
C VAL A 210 15.70 1.11 -5.35
N VAL A 211 16.64 0.37 -4.77
CA VAL A 211 16.55 -0.12 -3.40
C VAL A 211 17.36 0.82 -2.52
N PHE A 212 16.76 1.34 -1.45
CA PHE A 212 17.46 2.22 -0.53
C PHE A 212 18.46 1.42 0.30
N ASN A 213 19.60 2.03 0.61
CA ASN A 213 20.56 1.46 1.54
C ASN A 213 19.96 1.44 2.96
N GLU A 214 20.56 0.69 3.89
CA GLU A 214 20.04 0.61 5.26
C GLU A 214 20.05 2.00 5.92
N HIS A 215 18.85 2.52 6.23
CA HIS A 215 18.65 3.74 6.99
C HIS A 215 18.35 3.45 8.46
N SER A 216 18.52 4.46 9.31
CA SER A 216 18.16 4.38 10.72
C SER A 216 16.66 4.17 10.90
N SER A 217 16.26 3.42 11.94
CA SER A 217 14.83 3.19 12.25
C SER A 217 14.01 4.49 12.36
N PRO A 218 14.51 5.59 12.98
CA PRO A 218 13.76 6.85 13.06
C PRO A 218 13.48 7.50 11.70
N GLU A 219 14.42 7.43 10.75
CA GLU A 219 14.21 7.97 9.40
C GLU A 219 13.21 7.13 8.61
N LYS A 220 13.25 5.80 8.75
CA LYS A 220 12.25 4.90 8.13
C LYS A 220 10.84 5.17 8.67
N GLU A 221 10.71 5.37 9.98
CA GLU A 221 9.44 5.71 10.62
C GLU A 221 8.90 7.07 10.15
N LEU A 222 9.76 8.09 10.08
CA LEU A 222 9.40 9.42 9.58
C LEU A 222 9.00 9.39 8.10
N LEU A 223 9.75 8.66 7.28
CA LEU A 223 9.43 8.47 5.87
C LEU A 223 8.07 7.78 5.73
N GLN A 224 7.83 6.69 6.46
CA GLN A 224 6.54 6.00 6.47
C GLN A 224 5.40 6.94 6.85
N GLU A 225 5.56 7.73 7.92
CA GLU A 225 4.55 8.69 8.35
C GLU A 225 4.21 9.69 7.24
N CYS A 226 5.22 10.27 6.59
CA CYS A 226 5.02 11.23 5.52
C CYS A 226 4.37 10.57 4.28
N LEU A 227 4.78 9.35 3.93
CA LEU A 227 4.17 8.59 2.85
C LEU A 227 2.69 8.32 3.09
N VAL A 228 2.31 7.94 4.31
CA VAL A 228 0.90 7.74 4.67
C VAL A 228 0.14 9.07 4.64
N GLN A 229 0.75 10.17 5.10
CA GLN A 229 0.12 11.49 5.09
C GLN A 229 -0.16 12.00 3.67
N GLU A 230 0.76 11.81 2.73
CA GLU A 230 0.57 12.22 1.32
C GLU A 230 -0.65 11.54 0.69
N THR A 231 -1.01 10.32 1.15
CA THR A 231 -2.23 9.62 0.72
C THR A 231 -3.53 10.31 1.16
N GLN A 232 -3.46 11.14 2.21
CA GLN A 232 -4.62 11.81 2.79
C GLN A 232 -4.87 13.18 2.15
N ILE A 233 -3.81 13.89 1.73
CA ILE A 233 -3.88 15.26 1.20
C ILE A 233 -4.64 15.33 -0.13
N ILE A 234 -4.57 14.27 -0.94
CA ILE A 234 -5.11 14.27 -2.31
C ILE A 234 -6.48 13.55 -2.39
N SER A 235 -7.07 13.20 -1.25
CA SER A 235 -8.32 12.41 -1.12
C SER A 235 -9.51 13.20 -0.61
#